data_AF-A0AAD0PVN2-F1
#
_entry.id   AF-A0AAD0PVN2-F1
#
_cell.length_a   1.000
_cell.length_b   1.000
_cell.length_c   1.000
_cell.angle_alpha   90.00
_cell.angle_beta   90.00
_cell.angle_gamma   90.00
#
_symmetry.space_group_name_H-M   'P 1'
#
loop_
_entity.id
_entity.type
_entity.pdbx_description
1 polymer ?
#
loop_
_entity_poly.entity_id
_entity_poly.type
_entity_poly.pdbx_seq_one_letter_code
_entity_poly.pdbx_strand_id
1 'polypeptide(L)'
;MLMDSSAPNPMLFSPEAQSEFWGGMQPDFRAFIAHFEKKETFTYEFNELPELFIRMAHALPRVAQLPIDEKSQDILVKLIPLLVSMPFGTCIFAIHWLNHQAGESPIGWGTLCYLEATNITNNVADHQHYDLARQLVERISTIMRSRKAHGIHAQWPFKSK
;
A
#
# COMPACT_ATOMS: atom_id res chain seq x y z
N MET A 1 -9.16 -25.77 -4.61
CA MET A 1 -8.21 -25.72 -5.75
C MET A 1 -7.30 -24.53 -5.51
N LEU A 2 -6.04 -24.78 -5.21
CA LEU A 2 -5.05 -23.72 -5.03
C LEU A 2 -4.72 -23.19 -6.42
N MET A 3 -5.17 -21.97 -6.74
CA MET A 3 -4.70 -21.28 -7.94
C MET A 3 -3.19 -21.16 -7.83
N ASP A 4 -2.47 -21.56 -8.88
CA ASP A 4 -1.04 -21.32 -9.03
C ASP A 4 -0.82 -19.80 -9.11
N SER A 5 -0.55 -19.19 -7.95
CA SER A 5 -0.61 -17.73 -7.73
C SER A 5 0.58 -16.96 -8.32
N SER A 6 1.42 -17.65 -9.10
CA SER A 6 2.61 -17.11 -9.75
C SER A 6 2.33 -16.49 -11.13
N ALA A 7 1.20 -16.83 -11.76
CA ALA A 7 0.81 -16.29 -13.06
C ALA A 7 0.31 -14.83 -12.93
N PRO A 8 0.76 -13.89 -13.80
CA PRO A 8 0.27 -12.53 -13.78
C PRO A 8 -1.24 -12.47 -14.02
N ASN A 9 -2.02 -11.97 -13.05
CA ASN A 9 -3.43 -11.68 -13.23
C ASN A 9 -3.60 -10.19 -13.57
N PRO A 10 -3.89 -9.81 -14.82
CA PRO A 10 -4.05 -8.39 -15.20
C PRO A 10 -5.20 -7.70 -14.46
N MET A 11 -6.16 -8.47 -13.94
CA MET A 11 -7.30 -7.99 -13.16
C MET A 11 -7.00 -7.93 -11.66
N LEU A 12 -5.75 -8.09 -11.22
CA LEU A 12 -5.37 -8.07 -9.81
C LEU A 12 -5.91 -6.83 -9.08
N PHE A 13 -5.87 -5.66 -9.73
CA PHE A 13 -6.30 -4.39 -9.16
C PHE A 13 -7.69 -3.95 -9.61
N SER A 14 -8.50 -4.83 -10.21
CA SER A 14 -9.84 -4.46 -10.66
C SER A 14 -10.74 -4.11 -9.46
N PRO A 15 -11.84 -3.35 -9.70
CA PRO A 15 -12.83 -3.05 -8.66
C PRO A 15 -13.37 -4.31 -7.96
N GLU A 16 -13.52 -5.42 -8.70
CA GLU A 16 -13.98 -6.70 -8.16
C GLU A 16 -12.96 -7.31 -7.19
N ALA A 17 -11.68 -7.32 -7.56
CA ALA A 17 -10.60 -7.83 -6.71
C ALA A 17 -10.42 -6.96 -5.45
N GLN A 18 -10.52 -5.63 -5.59
CA GLN A 18 -10.56 -4.72 -4.45
C GLN A 18 -11.76 -5.03 -3.55
N SER A 19 -12.95 -5.21 -4.12
CA SER A 19 -14.16 -5.51 -3.36
C SER A 19 -14.06 -6.85 -2.62
N GLU A 20 -13.44 -7.87 -3.20
CA GLU A 20 -13.22 -9.17 -2.55
C GLU A 20 -12.25 -9.04 -1.37
N PHE A 21 -11.10 -8.41 -1.58
CA PHE A 21 -10.09 -8.17 -0.54
C PHE A 21 -10.68 -7.37 0.63
N TRP A 22 -11.33 -6.25 0.32
CA TRP A 22 -11.96 -5.42 1.35
C TRP A 22 -13.20 -6.11 1.93
N GLY A 23 -13.86 -7.02 1.23
CA GLY A 23 -15.00 -7.81 1.72
C GLY A 23 -14.74 -8.50 3.05
N GLY A 24 -13.51 -9.01 3.25
CA GLY A 24 -13.07 -9.69 4.48
C GLY A 24 -12.63 -8.79 5.64
N MET A 25 -12.55 -7.47 5.44
CA MET A 25 -12.10 -6.51 6.47
C MET A 25 -13.25 -6.00 7.34
N GLN A 26 -12.93 -5.56 8.57
CA GLN A 26 -13.90 -4.97 9.49
C GLN A 26 -14.59 -3.73 8.88
N PRO A 27 -15.93 -3.61 8.95
CA PRO A 27 -16.68 -2.52 8.32
C PRO A 27 -16.15 -1.11 8.63
N ASP A 28 -15.83 -0.85 9.90
CA ASP A 28 -15.34 0.47 10.34
C ASP A 28 -14.00 0.84 9.71
N PHE A 29 -13.10 -0.14 9.57
CA PHE A 29 -11.82 0.08 8.93
C PHE A 29 -11.99 0.40 7.44
N ARG A 30 -12.92 -0.29 6.75
CA ARG A 30 -13.24 -0.03 5.34
C ARG A 30 -13.81 1.36 5.14
N ALA A 31 -14.77 1.76 5.99
CA ALA A 31 -15.37 3.08 5.92
C ALA A 31 -14.33 4.19 6.16
N PHE A 32 -13.41 3.95 7.09
CA PHE A 32 -12.30 4.86 7.37
C PHE A 32 -11.37 5.04 6.16
N ILE A 33 -10.93 3.94 5.54
CA ILE A 33 -10.07 4.00 4.34
C ILE A 33 -10.80 4.69 3.18
N ALA A 34 -12.06 4.33 2.91
CA ALA A 34 -12.84 4.96 1.86
C ALA A 34 -13.04 6.47 2.08
N HIS A 35 -13.19 6.92 3.33
CA HIS A 35 -13.25 8.35 3.64
C HIS A 35 -11.93 9.06 3.39
N PHE A 36 -10.81 8.41 3.71
CA PHE A 36 -9.47 8.92 3.46
C PHE A 36 -9.20 9.07 1.95
N GLU A 37 -9.49 8.03 1.16
CA GLU A 37 -9.32 8.03 -0.31
C GLU A 37 -10.13 9.10 -1.02
N LYS A 38 -11.34 9.42 -0.54
CA LYS A 38 -12.14 10.55 -1.07
C LYS A 38 -11.43 11.91 -1.01
N LYS A 39 -10.37 12.04 -0.20
CA LYS A 39 -9.55 13.25 -0.11
C LYS A 39 -8.26 13.16 -0.95
N GLU A 40 -7.94 11.99 -1.49
CA GLU A 40 -6.75 11.74 -2.32
C GLU A 40 -7.01 12.08 -3.79
N THR A 41 -7.18 13.37 -4.10
CA THR A 41 -7.42 13.84 -5.48
C THR A 41 -6.22 13.75 -6.43
N PHE A 42 -5.07 13.31 -5.93
CA PHE A 42 -3.81 13.22 -6.67
C PHE A 42 -3.49 11.79 -7.15
N THR A 43 -4.32 10.81 -6.82
CA THR A 43 -4.15 9.40 -7.22
C THR A 43 -4.96 9.10 -8.47
N TYR A 44 -4.57 8.07 -9.21
CA TYR A 44 -5.34 7.54 -10.35
C TYR A 44 -6.14 6.32 -9.92
N GLU A 45 -7.43 6.25 -10.26
CA GLU A 45 -8.22 5.03 -10.10
C GLU A 45 -8.02 4.05 -11.27
N PHE A 46 -8.36 2.77 -11.06
CA PHE A 46 -8.26 1.74 -12.12
C PHE A 46 -9.01 2.12 -13.39
N ASN A 47 -10.19 2.74 -13.24
CA ASN A 47 -11.01 3.15 -14.38
C ASN A 47 -10.48 4.40 -15.09
N GLU A 48 -9.61 5.18 -14.44
CA GLU A 48 -9.00 6.39 -15.02
C GLU A 48 -7.72 6.07 -15.80
N LEU A 49 -6.92 5.10 -15.34
CA LEU A 49 -5.65 4.71 -15.97
C LEU A 49 -5.37 3.20 -15.87
N PRO A 50 -6.18 2.35 -16.52
CA PRO A 50 -6.10 0.89 -16.35
C PRO A 50 -4.75 0.30 -16.75
N GLU A 51 -4.05 0.90 -17.71
CA GLU A 51 -2.75 0.43 -18.18
C GLU A 51 -1.67 0.48 -17.08
N LEU A 52 -1.71 1.47 -16.19
CA LEU A 52 -0.80 1.56 -15.05
C LEU A 52 -0.97 0.34 -14.13
N PHE A 53 -2.23 0.04 -13.79
CA PHE A 53 -2.58 -1.06 -12.89
C PHE A 53 -2.28 -2.42 -13.50
N ILE A 54 -2.59 -2.62 -14.79
CA ILE A 54 -2.27 -3.86 -15.49
C ILE A 54 -0.75 -4.07 -15.53
N ARG A 55 0.03 -3.04 -15.86
CA ARG A 55 1.51 -3.12 -15.83
C ARG A 55 2.04 -3.45 -14.46
N MET A 56 1.47 -2.86 -13.41
CA MET A 56 1.82 -3.19 -12.03
C MET A 56 1.49 -4.64 -11.70
N ALA A 57 0.29 -5.11 -12.05
CA ALA A 57 -0.12 -6.49 -11.85
C ALA A 57 0.82 -7.49 -12.54
N HIS A 58 1.39 -7.12 -13.68
CA HIS A 58 2.43 -7.92 -14.35
C HIS A 58 3.81 -7.85 -13.69
N ALA A 59 4.16 -6.72 -13.05
CA ALA A 59 5.46 -6.53 -12.42
C ALA A 59 5.54 -7.16 -11.02
N LEU A 60 4.45 -7.11 -10.26
CA LEU A 60 4.39 -7.54 -8.85
C LEU A 60 4.88 -8.97 -8.59
N PRO A 61 4.52 -10.00 -9.40
CA PRO A 61 5.05 -11.35 -9.19
C PRO A 61 6.57 -11.43 -9.25
N ARG A 62 7.20 -10.64 -10.12
CA ARG A 62 8.66 -10.58 -10.21
C ARG A 62 9.26 -9.89 -9.00
N VAL A 63 8.62 -8.82 -8.53
CA VAL A 63 9.05 -8.09 -7.32
C VAL A 63 9.00 -9.00 -6.09
N ALA A 64 7.92 -9.76 -5.92
CA ALA A 64 7.75 -10.64 -4.75
C ALA A 64 8.81 -11.74 -4.63
N GLN A 65 9.41 -12.16 -5.75
CA GLN A 65 10.42 -13.23 -5.78
C GLN A 65 11.84 -12.74 -5.49
N LEU A 66 12.06 -11.43 -5.37
CA LEU A 66 13.40 -10.87 -5.25
C LEU A 66 13.88 -10.92 -3.79
N PRO A 67 15.15 -11.30 -3.56
CA PRO A 67 15.73 -11.28 -2.22
C PRO A 67 15.79 -9.84 -1.72
N ILE A 68 15.51 -9.61 -0.44
CA ILE A 68 15.61 -8.29 0.18
C ILE A 68 17.09 -8.05 0.52
N ASP A 69 17.87 -7.56 -0.44
CA ASP A 69 19.29 -7.19 -0.32
C ASP A 69 19.56 -5.78 -0.90
N GLU A 70 20.81 -5.31 -0.85
CA GLU A 70 21.20 -3.98 -1.36
C GLU A 70 20.83 -3.78 -2.85
N LYS A 71 20.76 -4.83 -3.66
CA LYS A 71 20.36 -4.73 -5.08
C LYS A 71 18.85 -4.51 -5.23
N SER A 72 18.08 -4.94 -4.24
CA SER A 72 16.64 -4.72 -4.19
C SER A 72 16.24 -3.35 -3.63
N GLN A 73 17.20 -2.55 -3.15
CA GLN A 73 16.93 -1.17 -2.72
C GLN A 73 16.40 -0.30 -3.86
N ASP A 74 16.94 -0.43 -5.07
CA ASP A 74 16.46 0.29 -6.27
C ASP A 74 14.99 -0.06 -6.60
N ILE A 75 14.55 -1.28 -6.26
CA ILE A 75 13.15 -1.70 -6.46
C ILE A 75 12.25 -1.02 -5.44
N LEU A 76 12.67 -0.91 -4.17
CA LEU A 76 11.93 -0.16 -3.17
C LEU A 76 11.75 1.30 -3.60
N VAL A 77 12.81 1.93 -4.11
CA VAL A 77 12.78 3.29 -4.66
C VAL A 77 11.77 3.41 -5.82
N LYS A 78 11.72 2.42 -6.71
CA LYS A 78 10.77 2.37 -7.84
C LYS A 78 9.33 2.02 -7.45
N LEU A 79 9.12 1.32 -6.33
CA LEU A 79 7.78 1.02 -5.81
C LEU A 79 7.11 2.26 -5.20
N ILE A 80 7.87 3.16 -4.58
CA ILE A 80 7.33 4.39 -3.96
C ILE A 80 6.43 5.19 -4.91
N PRO A 81 6.88 5.62 -6.11
CA PRO A 81 6.03 6.40 -7.02
C PRO A 81 4.78 5.64 -7.46
N LEU A 82 4.88 4.31 -7.62
CA LEU A 82 3.75 3.46 -7.98
C LEU A 82 2.70 3.41 -6.87
N LEU A 83 3.12 3.17 -5.63
CA LEU A 83 2.22 3.19 -4.47
C LEU A 83 1.61 4.57 -4.26
N VAL A 84 2.37 5.65 -4.41
CA VAL A 84 1.84 7.01 -4.20
C VAL A 84 0.80 7.39 -5.26
N SER A 85 0.92 6.85 -6.47
CA SER A 85 0.01 7.17 -7.58
C SER A 85 -1.34 6.45 -7.51
N MET A 86 -1.52 5.51 -6.58
CA MET A 86 -2.76 4.73 -6.43
C MET A 86 -3.52 5.12 -5.15
N PRO A 87 -4.85 4.93 -5.10
CA PRO A 87 -5.64 5.06 -3.88
C PRO A 87 -5.05 4.23 -2.74
N PHE A 88 -5.12 4.76 -1.51
CA PHE A 88 -4.40 4.17 -0.38
C PHE A 88 -4.82 2.74 -0.07
N GLY A 89 -6.09 2.42 -0.24
CA GLY A 89 -6.63 1.09 -0.13
C GLY A 89 -6.05 0.13 -1.17
N THR A 90 -5.88 0.59 -2.40
CA THR A 90 -5.17 -0.18 -3.44
C THR A 90 -3.69 -0.40 -3.08
N CYS A 91 -3.04 0.56 -2.42
CA CYS A 91 -1.69 0.39 -1.89
C CYS A 91 -1.61 -0.71 -0.82
N ILE A 92 -2.54 -0.68 0.14
CA ILE A 92 -2.65 -1.71 1.19
C ILE A 92 -2.79 -3.08 0.54
N PHE A 93 -3.67 -3.20 -0.45
CA PHE A 93 -3.88 -4.45 -1.16
C PHE A 93 -2.61 -4.92 -1.89
N ALA A 94 -1.92 -4.03 -2.62
CA ALA A 94 -0.66 -4.35 -3.31
C ALA A 94 0.42 -4.86 -2.34
N ILE A 95 0.58 -4.18 -1.21
CA ILE A 95 1.53 -4.58 -0.15
C ILE A 95 1.13 -5.90 0.50
N HIS A 96 -0.16 -6.10 0.77
CA HIS A 96 -0.66 -7.36 1.32
C HIS A 96 -0.35 -8.52 0.36
N TRP A 97 -0.61 -8.33 -0.93
CA TRP A 97 -0.31 -9.32 -1.95
C TRP A 97 1.20 -9.62 -2.01
N LEU A 98 2.06 -8.60 -2.03
CA LEU A 98 3.53 -8.77 -2.00
C LEU A 98 3.99 -9.56 -0.77
N ASN A 99 3.48 -9.22 0.41
CA ASN A 99 3.82 -9.94 1.65
C ASN A 99 3.37 -11.40 1.63
N HIS A 100 2.20 -11.68 1.06
CA HIS A 100 1.69 -13.05 0.93
C HIS A 100 2.56 -13.90 -0.01
N GLN A 101 3.11 -13.28 -1.06
CA GLN A 101 3.93 -13.96 -2.07
C GLN A 101 5.41 -14.09 -1.68
N ALA A 102 5.92 -13.20 -0.83
CA ALA A 102 7.34 -13.14 -0.47
C ALA A 102 7.82 -14.23 0.51
N GLY A 103 6.95 -15.16 0.90
CA GLY A 103 7.27 -16.21 1.88
C GLY A 103 7.56 -15.66 3.28
N GLU A 104 8.36 -16.39 4.07
CA GLU A 104 8.73 -16.01 5.44
C GLU A 104 9.86 -14.96 5.47
N SER A 105 9.57 -13.73 5.04
CA SER A 105 10.47 -12.60 5.33
C SER A 105 10.22 -12.06 6.74
N PRO A 106 11.26 -11.79 7.55
CA PRO A 106 11.09 -11.18 8.87
C PRO A 106 10.59 -9.73 8.79
N ILE A 107 10.78 -9.06 7.65
CA ILE A 107 10.33 -7.67 7.40
C ILE A 107 9.49 -7.65 6.14
N GLY A 108 8.23 -7.24 6.27
CA GLY A 108 7.31 -7.11 5.14
C GLY A 108 7.65 -5.94 4.20
N TRP A 109 7.24 -6.06 2.94
CA TRP A 109 7.41 -5.05 1.88
C TRP A 109 6.88 -3.67 2.26
N GLY A 110 5.78 -3.61 3.00
CA GLY A 110 5.23 -2.34 3.49
C GLY A 110 6.19 -1.60 4.41
N THR A 111 6.84 -2.32 5.32
CA THR A 111 7.85 -1.76 6.22
C THR A 111 9.08 -1.31 5.44
N LEU A 112 9.54 -2.12 4.48
CA LEU A 112 10.69 -1.78 3.64
C LEU A 112 10.45 -0.51 2.81
N CYS A 113 9.29 -0.39 2.16
CA CYS A 113 8.93 0.81 1.40
C CYS A 113 8.85 2.05 2.29
N TYR A 114 8.32 1.91 3.52
CA TYR A 114 8.25 3.01 4.48
C TYR A 114 9.64 3.45 4.96
N LEU A 115 10.52 2.51 5.29
CA LEU A 115 11.90 2.79 5.71
C LEU A 115 12.69 3.48 4.60
N GLU A 116 12.59 2.98 3.36
CA GLU A 116 13.26 3.59 2.21
C GLU A 116 12.73 5.00 1.92
N ALA A 117 11.40 5.18 1.97
CA ALA A 117 10.83 6.52 1.80
C ALA A 117 11.31 7.49 2.90
N THR A 118 11.39 7.02 4.15
CA THR A 118 11.93 7.82 5.26
C THR A 118 13.41 8.14 5.08
N ASN A 119 14.20 7.19 4.57
CA ASN A 119 15.60 7.40 4.24
C ASN A 119 15.78 8.51 3.20
N ILE A 120 15.01 8.45 2.10
CA ILE A 120 15.01 9.50 1.07
C ILE A 120 14.66 10.85 1.69
N THR A 121 13.59 10.93 2.49
CA THR A 121 13.11 12.22 3.05
C THR A 121 14.07 12.83 4.06
N ASN A 122 14.82 12.02 4.80
CA ASN A 122 15.70 12.48 5.87
C ASN A 122 17.13 12.75 5.39
N ASN A 123 17.61 12.01 4.39
CA ASN A 123 19.02 11.98 4.03
C ASN A 123 19.33 12.45 2.59
N VAL A 124 18.34 12.49 1.70
CA VAL A 124 18.57 12.72 0.25
C VAL A 124 17.56 13.73 -0.32
N ALA A 125 17.65 15.00 0.09
CA ALA A 125 16.71 16.05 -0.30
C ALA A 125 16.59 16.27 -1.81
N ASP A 126 17.69 16.09 -2.56
CA ASP A 126 17.73 16.27 -4.02
C ASP A 126 17.32 15.00 -4.80
N HIS A 127 16.82 13.97 -4.13
CA HIS A 127 16.39 12.74 -4.79
C HIS A 127 15.20 12.99 -5.72
N GLN A 128 15.22 12.42 -6.94
CA GLN A 128 14.15 12.59 -7.94
C GLN A 128 12.75 12.17 -7.48
N HIS A 129 12.65 11.34 -6.43
CA HIS A 129 11.39 10.89 -5.84
C HIS A 129 11.13 11.46 -4.45
N TYR A 130 11.83 12.53 -4.04
CA TYR A 130 11.71 13.12 -2.71
C TYR A 130 10.25 13.45 -2.34
N ASP A 131 9.53 14.16 -3.19
CA ASP A 131 8.14 14.54 -2.90
C ASP A 131 7.19 13.33 -2.81
N LEU A 132 7.42 12.32 -3.64
CA LEU A 132 6.62 11.09 -3.61
C LEU A 132 6.92 10.27 -2.35
N ALA A 133 8.20 10.15 -1.97
CA ALA A 133 8.61 9.53 -0.72
C ALA A 133 7.98 10.24 0.49
N ARG A 134 8.04 11.58 0.51
CA ARG A 134 7.38 12.40 1.53
C ARG A 134 5.88 12.15 1.58
N GLN A 135 5.22 12.10 0.43
CA GLN A 135 3.79 11.82 0.36
C GLN A 135 3.45 10.43 0.91
N LEU A 136 4.25 9.40 0.63
CA LEU A 136 4.05 8.06 1.19
C LEU A 136 4.17 8.05 2.72
N VAL A 137 5.21 8.70 3.26
CA VAL A 137 5.44 8.82 4.71
C VAL A 137 4.28 9.55 5.38
N GLU A 138 3.80 10.66 4.81
CA GLU A 138 2.69 11.44 5.36
C GLU A 138 1.35 10.69 5.31
N ARG A 139 1.07 9.94 4.22
CA ARG A 139 -0.12 9.08 4.12
C ARG A 139 -0.15 8.06 5.25
N ILE A 140 0.95 7.33 5.44
CA ILE A 140 1.07 6.30 6.49
C ILE A 140 0.94 6.93 7.87
N SER A 141 1.65 8.04 8.12
CA SER A 141 1.62 8.75 9.41
C SER A 141 0.22 9.28 9.74
N THR A 142 -0.51 9.76 8.74
CA THR A 142 -1.87 10.27 8.91
C THR A 142 -2.85 9.15 9.26
N ILE A 143 -2.75 8.00 8.60
CA ILE A 143 -3.57 6.82 8.89
C ILE A 143 -3.27 6.27 10.28
N MET A 144 -2.00 6.15 10.67
CA MET A 144 -1.61 5.68 12.01
C MET A 144 -2.15 6.59 13.11
N ARG A 145 -2.00 7.91 12.95
CA ARG A 145 -2.54 8.91 13.90
C ARG A 145 -4.06 8.84 13.99
N SER A 146 -4.73 8.77 12.85
CA SER A 146 -6.19 8.72 12.77
C SER A 146 -6.75 7.44 13.39
N ARG A 147 -6.16 6.28 13.10
CA ARG A 147 -6.55 4.99 13.69
C ARG A 147 -6.38 5.01 15.21
N LYS A 148 -5.27 5.57 15.71
CA LYS A 148 -5.03 5.72 17.16
C LYS A 148 -6.12 6.58 17.80
N ALA A 149 -6.46 7.72 17.19
CA ALA A 149 -7.52 8.60 17.70
C ALA A 149 -8.89 7.89 17.73
N HIS A 150 -9.27 7.21 16.65
CA HIS A 150 -10.53 6.45 16.61
C HIS A 150 -10.56 5.34 17.66
N GLY A 151 -9.46 4.59 17.83
CA GLY A 151 -9.37 3.55 18.85
C GLY A 151 -9.48 4.08 20.29
N ILE A 152 -8.83 5.21 20.60
CA ILE A 152 -8.93 5.86 21.92
C ILE A 152 -10.37 6.31 22.20
N HIS A 153 -11.05 6.88 21.20
CA HIS A 153 -12.37 7.48 21.37
C HIS A 153 -13.55 6.52 21.15
N ALA A 154 -13.33 5.33 20.58
CA ALA A 154 -14.38 4.33 20.37
C ALA A 154 -15.06 3.86 21.68
N GLN A 155 -14.41 4.05 22.82
CA GLN A 155 -14.93 3.68 24.15
C GLN A 155 -15.07 4.89 25.10
N TRP A 156 -15.04 6.13 24.58
CA TRP A 156 -15.05 7.34 25.40
C TRP A 156 -16.39 8.10 25.39
N PRO A 157 -16.89 8.59 26.55
CA PRO A 157 -16.43 8.20 27.89
C PRO A 157 -16.75 6.72 28.15
N PHE A 158 -15.94 6.08 29.00
CA PHE A 158 -16.24 4.75 29.49
C PHE A 158 -17.68 4.74 30.00
N LYS A 159 -18.54 3.88 29.44
CA LYS A 159 -19.84 3.61 30.06
C LYS A 159 -19.52 2.99 31.42
N SER A 160 -19.53 3.79 32.49
CA SER A 160 -19.43 3.29 33.86
C SER A 160 -20.59 2.33 34.06
N LYS A 161 -20.28 1.08 34.41
CA LYS A 161 -21.29 0.17 34.96
C LYS A 161 -21.72 0.66 36.32
#